data_AF-A0A0B2USI3-F1
#
_entry.id   AF-A0A0B2USI3-F1
#
_cell.length_a   1.000
_cell.length_b   1.000
_cell.length_c   1.000
_cell.angle_alpha   90.00
_cell.angle_beta   90.00
_cell.angle_gamma   90.00
#
_symmetry.space_group_name_H-M   'P 1'
#
loop_
_entity.id
_entity.type
_entity.pdbx_description
1 polymer ?
#
loop_
_entity_poly.entity_id
_entity_poly.type
_entity_poly.pdbx_seq_one_letter_code
_entity_poly.pdbx_strand_id
1 'polypeptide(L)'
;AGGYAAVAVGNETVDECGLRFLMAMKQHEYLLLCLPLKQKQMLRQKVLEQYFDLFKLRGLSSSNIIWAMHSETETELLNAIPGLHKAQPTWSELRSLGVAWWLKNTSALRSVVEQVTSSQFCLLYS
;
A
#
# COMPACT_ATOMS: atom_id res chain seq x y z
N ALA A 1 10.67 -42.79 -0.39
CA ALA A 1 11.03 -41.90 0.75
C ALA A 1 11.17 -40.49 0.17
N GLY A 2 10.27 -39.53 0.35
CA GLY A 2 9.38 -39.30 1.48
C GLY A 2 9.85 -38.02 2.19
N GLY A 3 9.12 -36.93 2.03
CA GLY A 3 9.03 -35.86 3.02
C GLY A 3 10.09 -34.75 2.98
N TYR A 4 9.85 -33.74 2.15
CA TYR A 4 10.09 -32.34 2.53
C TYR A 4 8.85 -31.49 2.21
N ALA A 5 7.66 -32.03 2.52
CA ALA A 5 6.52 -31.18 2.77
C ALA A 5 6.71 -30.66 4.20
N ALA A 6 7.46 -29.56 4.33
CA ALA A 6 7.29 -28.69 5.48
C ALA A 6 5.81 -28.31 5.47
N VAL A 7 5.06 -28.87 6.41
CA VAL A 7 3.69 -28.46 6.69
C VAL A 7 3.81 -27.00 7.08
N ALA A 8 3.52 -26.11 6.13
CA ALA A 8 3.35 -24.69 6.40
C ALA A 8 2.12 -24.60 7.29
N VAL A 9 2.39 -24.51 8.58
CA VAL A 9 1.44 -24.19 9.64
C VAL A 9 0.73 -22.89 9.25
N GLY A 10 -0.58 -22.98 9.00
CA GLY A 10 -1.48 -21.83 8.83
C GLY A 10 -1.13 -20.90 7.67
N ASN A 11 -1.32 -21.35 6.42
CA ASN A 11 -1.29 -20.44 5.28
C ASN A 11 -2.62 -19.69 5.23
N GLU A 12 -2.79 -18.70 6.11
CA GLU A 12 -3.77 -17.62 5.97
C GLU A 12 -3.36 -16.76 4.76
N THR A 13 -3.48 -17.34 3.58
CA THR A 13 -3.05 -16.73 2.32
C THR A 13 -4.05 -15.71 1.85
N VAL A 14 -3.52 -14.59 1.36
CA VAL A 14 -4.30 -13.61 0.60
C VAL A 14 -5.01 -14.32 -0.57
N ASP A 15 -6.31 -14.05 -0.70
CA ASP A 15 -7.17 -14.55 -1.76
C ASP A 15 -6.83 -13.95 -3.15
N GLU A 16 -7.46 -14.46 -4.21
CA GLU A 16 -7.19 -14.02 -5.57
C GLU A 16 -7.45 -12.52 -5.79
N CYS A 17 -8.53 -11.97 -5.19
CA CYS A 17 -8.85 -10.56 -5.33
C CYS A 17 -7.81 -9.69 -4.60
N GLY A 18 -7.39 -10.10 -3.41
CA GLY A 18 -6.29 -9.45 -2.69
C GLY A 18 -4.96 -9.49 -3.46
N LEU A 19 -4.63 -10.61 -4.12
CA LEU A 19 -3.43 -10.72 -4.95
C LEU A 19 -3.46 -9.78 -6.17
N ARG A 20 -4.60 -9.65 -6.85
CA ARG A 20 -4.78 -8.69 -7.96
C ARG A 20 -4.57 -7.25 -7.49
N PHE A 21 -5.07 -6.90 -6.31
CA PHE A 21 -4.82 -5.59 -5.71
C PHE A 21 -3.33 -5.38 -5.42
N LEU A 22 -2.66 -6.33 -4.77
CA LEU A 22 -1.24 -6.24 -4.44
C LEU A 22 -0.36 -6.12 -5.69
N MET A 23 -0.70 -6.85 -6.75
CA MET A 23 0.00 -6.73 -8.04
C MET A 23 -0.17 -5.33 -8.64
N ALA A 24 -1.39 -4.78 -8.63
CA ALA A 24 -1.65 -3.42 -9.09
C ALA A 24 -0.93 -2.36 -8.25
N MET A 25 -0.88 -2.55 -6.93
CA MET A 25 -0.09 -1.73 -5.99
C MET A 25 1.40 -1.76 -6.35
N LYS A 26 1.98 -2.95 -6.53
CA LYS A 26 3.39 -3.10 -6.88
C LYS A 26 3.72 -2.54 -8.25
N GLN A 27 2.82 -2.67 -9.22
CA GLN A 27 2.96 -2.02 -10.51
C GLN A 27 2.95 -0.48 -10.37
N HIS A 28 2.05 0.09 -9.56
CA HIS A 28 2.01 1.53 -9.30
C HIS A 28 3.30 2.03 -8.62
N GLU A 29 3.79 1.32 -7.61
CA GLU A 29 5.07 1.59 -6.94
C GLU A 29 6.25 1.48 -7.92
N TYR A 30 6.26 0.47 -8.78
CA TYR A 30 7.29 0.30 -9.79
C TYR A 30 7.27 1.43 -10.82
N LEU A 31 6.09 1.86 -11.26
CA LEU A 31 5.95 3.01 -12.15
C LEU A 31 6.49 4.29 -11.49
N LEU A 32 6.21 4.51 -10.20
CA LEU A 32 6.81 5.61 -9.44
C LEU A 32 8.34 5.57 -9.45
N LEU A 33 8.94 4.39 -9.28
CA LEU A 33 10.40 4.21 -9.28
C LEU A 33 11.03 4.30 -10.68
N CYS A 34 10.30 3.90 -11.71
CA CYS A 34 10.77 3.84 -13.11
C CYS A 34 10.33 5.06 -13.94
N LEU A 35 9.68 6.06 -13.33
CA LEU A 35 9.54 7.38 -13.94
C LEU A 35 10.95 7.87 -14.36
N PRO A 36 11.10 8.39 -15.59
CA PRO A 36 12.24 8.08 -16.45
C PRO A 36 13.58 8.70 -15.99
N LEU A 37 14.52 7.84 -15.59
CA LEU A 37 15.93 8.16 -15.34
C LEU A 37 16.81 8.26 -16.59
N LYS A 38 16.34 7.96 -17.81
CA LYS A 38 17.27 7.76 -18.93
C LYS A 38 17.76 9.02 -19.67
N GLN A 39 17.28 10.25 -19.40
CA GLN A 39 17.67 11.39 -20.26
C GLN A 39 17.48 12.84 -19.75
N LYS A 40 17.30 13.13 -18.46
CA LYS A 40 16.88 14.50 -18.02
C LYS A 40 17.56 15.03 -16.76
N GLN A 41 18.89 15.13 -16.79
CA GLN A 41 19.71 15.48 -15.64
C GLN A 41 19.87 16.99 -15.33
N MET A 42 19.26 17.94 -16.06
CA MET A 42 19.53 19.37 -15.79
C MET A 42 18.33 20.31 -15.63
N LEU A 43 17.11 19.96 -16.10
CA LEU A 43 15.99 20.92 -16.09
C LEU A 43 14.67 20.40 -15.49
N ARG A 44 14.58 19.12 -15.13
CA ARG A 44 13.29 18.48 -14.80
C ARG A 44 13.05 18.16 -13.33
N GLN A 45 14.02 18.38 -12.44
CA GLN A 45 13.91 17.98 -11.03
C GLN A 45 12.65 18.54 -10.37
N LYS A 46 12.38 19.85 -10.54
CA LYS A 46 11.19 20.51 -9.94
C LYS A 46 9.86 20.06 -10.56
N VAL A 47 9.82 19.87 -11.88
CA VAL A 47 8.58 19.46 -12.57
C VAL A 47 8.26 17.98 -12.29
N LEU A 48 9.28 17.13 -12.19
CA LEU A 48 9.10 15.71 -11.90
C LEU A 48 8.80 15.45 -10.43
N GLU A 49 9.39 16.18 -9.48
CA GLU A 49 8.97 16.10 -8.08
C GLU A 49 7.49 16.48 -7.94
N GLN A 50 7.05 17.58 -8.56
CA GLN A 50 5.64 17.96 -8.58
C GLN A 50 4.75 16.89 -9.23
N TYR A 51 5.16 16.29 -10.36
CA TYR A 51 4.38 15.25 -11.04
C TYR A 51 4.37 13.93 -10.26
N PHE A 52 5.47 13.60 -9.61
CA PHE A 52 5.64 12.42 -8.76
C PHE A 52 4.77 12.54 -7.50
N ASP A 53 4.76 13.72 -6.86
CA ASP A 53 3.85 14.01 -5.77
C ASP A 53 2.41 13.94 -6.23
N LEU A 54 2.07 14.50 -7.40
CA LEU A 54 0.71 14.41 -7.95
C LEU A 54 0.31 12.97 -8.30
N PHE A 55 1.23 12.14 -8.78
CA PHE A 55 1.00 10.72 -9.05
C PHE A 55 0.85 9.91 -7.75
N LYS A 56 1.69 10.17 -6.74
CA LYS A 56 1.54 9.63 -5.38
C LYS A 56 0.19 10.02 -4.76
N LEU A 57 -0.22 11.27 -4.93
CA LEU A 57 -1.49 11.79 -4.43
C LEU A 57 -2.70 11.20 -5.17
N ARG A 58 -2.56 10.87 -6.47
CA ARG A 58 -3.63 10.28 -7.27
C ARG A 58 -3.90 8.80 -6.92
N GLY A 59 -2.91 8.12 -6.35
CA GLY A 59 -3.04 6.75 -5.84
C GLY A 59 -3.42 5.71 -6.88
N LEU A 60 -3.89 4.55 -6.41
CA LEU A 60 -4.39 3.49 -7.27
C LEU A 60 -5.71 3.91 -7.93
N SER A 61 -5.88 3.51 -9.20
CA SER A 61 -7.15 3.66 -9.91
C SER A 61 -8.27 2.99 -9.12
N SER A 62 -9.47 3.58 -9.11
CA SER A 62 -10.65 3.03 -8.44
C SER A 62 -10.95 1.59 -8.89
N SER A 63 -10.66 1.25 -10.15
CA SER A 63 -10.78 -0.11 -10.69
C SER A 63 -9.90 -1.13 -9.94
N ASN A 64 -8.74 -0.70 -9.44
CA ASN A 64 -7.82 -1.56 -8.70
C ASN A 64 -8.26 -1.71 -7.24
N ILE A 65 -8.85 -0.66 -6.66
CA ILE A 65 -9.39 -0.66 -5.28
C ILE A 65 -10.55 -1.64 -5.15
N ILE A 66 -11.37 -1.81 -6.20
CA ILE A 66 -12.50 -2.77 -6.22
C ILE A 66 -12.04 -4.20 -5.93
N TRP A 67 -10.83 -4.60 -6.35
CA TRP A 67 -10.30 -5.92 -6.04
C TRP A 67 -10.07 -6.09 -4.54
N ALA A 68 -9.56 -5.07 -3.84
CA ALA A 68 -9.43 -5.14 -2.38
C ALA A 68 -10.80 -5.21 -1.68
N MET A 69 -11.83 -4.53 -2.20
CA MET A 69 -13.19 -4.59 -1.63
C MET A 69 -13.80 -6.01 -1.69
N HIS A 70 -13.50 -6.75 -2.76
CA HIS A 70 -13.98 -8.11 -2.96
C HIS A 70 -13.11 -9.16 -2.28
N SER A 71 -11.98 -8.77 -1.67
CA SER A 71 -11.16 -9.69 -0.88
C SER A 71 -11.94 -10.20 0.34
N GLU A 72 -11.90 -11.52 0.54
CA GLU A 72 -12.44 -12.20 1.72
C GLU A 72 -11.41 -12.30 2.85
N THR A 73 -10.13 -12.11 2.52
CA THR A 73 -8.99 -12.17 3.46
C THR A 73 -8.43 -10.78 3.73
N GLU A 74 -9.27 -9.85 4.17
CA GLU A 74 -8.89 -8.44 4.33
C GLU A 74 -7.75 -8.21 5.34
N THR A 75 -7.70 -9.00 6.41
CA THR A 75 -6.64 -8.92 7.44
C THR A 75 -5.28 -9.31 6.86
N GLU A 76 -5.25 -10.42 6.13
CA GLU A 76 -4.03 -10.91 5.46
C GLU A 76 -3.61 -9.97 4.33
N LEU A 77 -4.59 -9.41 3.61
CA LEU A 77 -4.34 -8.39 2.61
C LEU A 77 -3.71 -7.13 3.24
N LEU A 78 -4.19 -6.70 4.40
CA LEU A 78 -3.63 -5.58 5.15
C LEU A 78 -2.19 -5.86 5.60
N ASN A 79 -1.94 -7.05 6.14
CA ASN A 79 -0.59 -7.51 6.52
C ASN A 79 0.35 -7.63 5.31
N ALA A 80 -0.16 -7.91 4.11
CA ALA A 80 0.68 -7.97 2.93
C ALA A 80 1.15 -6.59 2.42
N ILE A 81 0.64 -5.48 2.96
CA ILE A 81 1.01 -4.11 2.53
C ILE A 81 2.24 -3.63 3.30
N PRO A 82 3.42 -3.52 2.67
CA PRO A 82 4.68 -3.17 3.36
C PRO A 82 4.72 -1.73 3.89
N GLY A 83 3.81 -0.85 3.44
CA GLY A 83 3.73 0.54 3.90
C GLY A 83 3.06 0.70 5.26
N LEU A 84 2.18 -0.24 5.65
CA LEU A 84 1.42 -0.18 6.91
C LEU A 84 2.20 -0.75 8.10
N HIS A 85 3.17 -1.62 7.84
CA HIS A 85 4.08 -2.14 8.86
C HIS A 85 5.24 -1.20 9.22
N LYS A 86 5.40 -0.09 8.50
CA LYS A 86 6.38 0.92 8.87
C LYS A 86 5.93 1.56 10.18
N ALA A 87 6.88 1.89 11.06
CA ALA A 87 6.57 2.56 12.33
C ALA A 87 5.84 3.91 12.17
N GLN A 88 5.81 4.48 10.96
CA GLN A 88 5.14 5.73 10.65
C GLN A 88 4.40 5.66 9.31
N PRO A 89 3.21 5.03 9.23
CA PRO A 89 2.38 5.11 8.03
C PRO A 89 1.87 6.53 7.85
N THR A 90 1.94 7.07 6.64
CA THR A 90 1.42 8.42 6.36
C THR A 90 -0.03 8.40 5.89
N TRP A 91 -0.79 9.46 6.19
CA TRP A 91 -2.17 9.61 5.69
C TRP A 91 -2.25 9.58 4.16
N SER A 92 -1.21 10.10 3.49
CA SER A 92 -1.11 10.10 2.03
C SER A 92 -1.03 8.68 1.47
N GLU A 93 -0.20 7.81 2.06
CA GLU A 93 -0.10 6.40 1.66
C GLU A 93 -1.41 5.63 1.92
N LEU A 94 -2.07 5.91 3.05
CA LEU A 94 -3.35 5.29 3.37
C LEU A 94 -4.44 5.66 2.36
N ARG A 95 -4.51 6.95 1.99
CA ARG A 95 -5.45 7.44 0.97
C ARG A 95 -5.11 6.92 -0.42
N SER A 96 -3.84 6.85 -0.79
CA SER A 96 -3.43 6.41 -2.13
C SER A 96 -3.76 4.93 -2.38
N LEU A 97 -3.76 4.11 -1.33
CA LEU A 97 -4.14 2.70 -1.36
C LEU A 97 -5.64 2.45 -1.13
N GLY A 98 -6.41 3.49 -0.78
CA GLY A 98 -7.84 3.36 -0.52
C GLY A 98 -8.19 2.45 0.66
N VAL A 99 -7.29 2.27 1.62
CA VAL A 99 -7.42 1.32 2.75
C VAL A 99 -8.73 1.53 3.52
N ALA A 100 -9.11 2.79 3.72
CA ALA A 100 -10.36 3.16 4.39
C ALA A 100 -11.64 2.77 3.64
N TRP A 101 -11.55 2.41 2.35
CA TRP A 101 -12.71 2.12 1.50
C TRP A 101 -13.02 0.62 1.38
N TRP A 102 -12.04 -0.25 1.62
CA TRP A 102 -12.20 -1.69 1.48
C TRP A 102 -12.08 -2.47 2.79
N LEU A 103 -11.51 -1.89 3.86
CA LEU A 103 -11.53 -2.49 5.20
C LEU A 103 -12.96 -2.50 5.77
N LYS A 104 -13.48 -3.70 6.02
CA LYS A 104 -14.79 -3.94 6.64
C LYS A 104 -14.67 -4.00 8.17
N ASN A 105 -13.52 -4.46 8.68
CA ASN A 105 -13.24 -4.48 10.11
C ASN A 105 -12.95 -3.07 10.69
N THR A 106 -13.94 -2.52 11.39
CA THR A 106 -13.85 -1.21 12.06
C THR A 106 -12.73 -1.13 13.10
N SER A 107 -12.42 -2.22 13.79
CA SER A 107 -11.35 -2.26 14.79
C SER A 107 -9.98 -2.13 14.13
N ALA A 108 -9.75 -2.88 13.04
CA ALA A 108 -8.52 -2.77 12.25
C ALA A 108 -8.37 -1.37 11.64
N LEU A 109 -9.46 -0.80 11.11
CA LEU A 109 -9.46 0.56 10.57
C LEU A 109 -9.05 1.59 11.63
N ARG A 110 -9.61 1.51 12.85
CA ARG A 110 -9.24 2.39 13.96
C ARG A 110 -7.76 2.30 14.29
N SER A 111 -7.23 1.08 14.45
CA SER A 111 -5.82 0.88 14.76
C SER A 111 -4.90 1.48 13.70
N VAL A 112 -5.22 1.33 12.42
CA VAL A 112 -4.44 1.93 11.34
C VAL A 112 -4.51 3.47 11.37
N VAL A 113 -5.69 4.06 11.59
CA VAL A 113 -5.87 5.51 11.67
C VAL A 113 -5.16 6.11 12.89
N GLU A 114 -5.19 5.41 14.02
CA GLU A 114 -4.49 5.80 15.25
C GLU A 114 -2.97 5.83 15.06
N GLN A 115 -2.41 4.85 14.33
CA GLN A 115 -0.98 4.83 13.99
C GLN A 115 -0.58 6.03 13.12
N VAL A 116 -1.39 6.38 12.13
CA VAL A 116 -1.17 7.56 11.26
C VAL A 116 -1.23 8.85 12.09
N THR A 117 -2.23 8.98 12.96
CA THR A 117 -2.43 10.18 13.78
C THR A 117 -1.31 10.34 14.81
N SER A 118 -0.92 9.25 15.46
CA SER A 118 0.20 9.23 16.42
C SER A 118 1.51 9.63 15.74
N SER A 119 1.75 9.15 14.52
CA SER A 119 2.94 9.51 13.74
C SER A 119 2.95 10.99 13.37
N GLN A 120 1.82 11.54 12.91
CA GLN A 120 1.69 12.96 12.59
C GLN A 120 1.85 13.87 13.82
N PHE A 121 1.30 13.46 14.97
CA PHE A 121 1.45 14.21 16.22
C PHE A 121 2.90 14.20 16.71
N CYS A 122 3.58 13.05 16.64
CA CYS A 122 4.99 12.93 17.05
C CYS A 122 5.91 13.84 16.21
N LEU A 123 5.64 13.99 14.90
CA LEU A 123 6.39 14.88 14.01
C LEU A 123 6.17 16.38 14.26
N LEU A 124 5.07 16.78 14.91
CA LEU A 124 4.76 18.18 15.21
C LEU A 124 5.39 18.69 16.52
N TYR A 125 5.83 17.77 17.39
CA TYR A 125 6.40 18.09 18.71
C TYR A 125 7.91 17.79 18.81
N SER A 126 8.57 17.50 17.69
CA SER A 126 9.99 17.19 17.59
C SER A 126 10.74 18.23 16.76
#